data_AF-L7CLP3-F1
#
_entry.id   AF-L7CLP3-F1
#
_cell.length_a   1.000
_cell.length_b   1.000
_cell.length_c   1.000
_cell.angle_alpha   90.00
_cell.angle_beta   90.00
_cell.angle_gamma   90.00
#
_symmetry.space_group_name_H-M   'P 1'
#
loop_
_entity.id
_entity.type
_entity.pdbx_description
1 polymer ?
#
loop_
_entity_poly.entity_id
_entity_poly.type
_entity_poly.pdbx_seq_one_letter_code
_entity_poly.pdbx_strand_id
1 'polypeptide(L)'
;MSDNLEHFTRLANRGRSPAASGGEARAWSIAQILLEHTPGLDETATAGIGELAKLIADKPWMDWDEIKEQVLASEAKPEPGIE
;
A
#
# COMPACT_ATOMS: atom_id res chain seq x y z
N MET A 1 -2.98 -12.08 1.44
CA MET A 1 -3.30 -10.71 0.99
C MET A 1 -4.48 -10.23 1.82
N SER A 2 -4.43 -9.02 2.39
CA SER A 2 -5.53 -8.52 3.25
C SER A 2 -6.76 -8.13 2.42
N ASP A 3 -7.96 -8.21 3.00
CA ASP A 3 -9.24 -7.90 2.33
C ASP A 3 -9.26 -6.50 1.69
N ASN A 4 -8.59 -5.53 2.33
CA ASN A 4 -8.47 -4.16 1.84
C ASN A 4 -7.60 -4.07 0.58
N LEU A 5 -6.49 -4.81 0.54
CA LEU A 5 -5.61 -4.83 -0.64
C LEU A 5 -6.30 -5.51 -1.82
N GLU A 6 -7.02 -6.60 -1.56
CA GLU A 6 -7.80 -7.29 -2.60
C GLU A 6 -8.92 -6.40 -3.14
N HIS A 7 -9.63 -5.70 -2.26
CA HIS A 7 -10.65 -4.74 -2.67
C HIS A 7 -10.06 -3.58 -3.50
N PHE A 8 -8.94 -3.01 -3.07
CA PHE A 8 -8.23 -1.97 -3.81
C PHE A 8 -7.81 -2.47 -5.20
N THR A 9 -7.21 -3.66 -5.29
CA THR A 9 -6.75 -4.23 -6.57
C THR A 9 -7.93 -4.45 -7.52
N ARG A 10 -9.09 -4.86 -6.98
CA ARG A 10 -10.33 -5.04 -7.74
C ARG A 10 -10.87 -3.71 -8.28
N LEU A 11 -10.88 -2.65 -7.46
CA LEU A 11 -11.26 -1.30 -7.89
C LEU A 11 -10.30 -0.75 -8.95
N ALA A 12 -9.00 -0.91 -8.73
CA ALA A 12 -7.97 -0.46 -9.68
C ALA A 12 -8.12 -1.16 -11.04
N ASN A 13 -8.41 -2.46 -11.05
CA ASN A 13 -8.64 -3.20 -12.31
C ASN A 13 -9.85 -2.67 -13.09
N ARG A 14 -10.94 -2.32 -12.39
CA ARG A 14 -12.12 -1.69 -13.01
C ARG A 14 -11.84 -0.26 -13.49
N GLY A 15 -10.98 0.46 -12.77
CA GLY A 15 -10.53 1.82 -13.09
C GLY A 15 -9.81 1.98 -14.43
N ARG A 16 -9.37 0.87 -15.05
CA ARG A 16 -8.82 0.85 -16.41
C ARG A 16 -9.86 1.19 -17.48
N SER A 17 -11.14 1.05 -17.16
CA SER A 17 -12.24 1.33 -18.08
C SER A 17 -12.49 2.83 -18.22
N PRO A 18 -12.74 3.36 -19.44
CA PRO A 18 -13.18 4.75 -19.63
C PRO A 18 -14.53 5.06 -18.96
N ALA A 19 -15.33 4.04 -18.67
CA ALA A 19 -16.62 4.15 -17.98
C ALA A 19 -16.51 3.96 -16.46
N ALA A 20 -15.29 3.90 -15.91
CA ALA A 20 -15.06 3.71 -14.50
C ALA A 20 -15.63 4.85 -13.66
N SER A 21 -16.09 4.52 -12.46
CA SER A 21 -16.43 5.54 -11.47
C SER A 21 -15.19 6.34 -11.05
N GLY A 22 -15.39 7.56 -10.52
CA GLY A 22 -14.28 8.38 -10.05
C GLY A 22 -13.47 7.77 -8.90
N GLY A 23 -14.03 6.80 -8.16
CA GLY A 23 -13.30 6.03 -7.15
C GLY A 23 -12.38 4.97 -7.80
N GLU A 24 -12.91 4.21 -8.76
CA GLU A 24 -12.16 3.20 -9.50
C GLU A 24 -11.01 3.83 -10.32
N ALA A 25 -11.27 4.94 -11.01
CA ALA A 25 -10.24 5.68 -11.76
C ALA A 25 -9.08 6.12 -10.85
N ARG A 26 -9.38 6.62 -9.64
CA ARG A 26 -8.36 6.99 -8.66
C ARG A 26 -7.56 5.78 -8.16
N ALA A 27 -8.23 4.66 -7.89
CA ALA A 27 -7.55 3.43 -7.52
C ALA A 27 -6.59 2.95 -8.62
N TRP A 28 -6.99 3.08 -9.89
CA TRP A 28 -6.11 2.78 -11.04
C TRP A 28 -4.90 3.71 -11.09
N SER A 29 -5.08 5.03 -10.94
CA SER A 29 -3.95 5.97 -10.91
C SER A 29 -2.95 5.67 -9.79
N ILE A 30 -3.42 5.32 -8.59
CA ILE A 30 -2.54 4.90 -7.48
C ILE A 30 -1.77 3.64 -7.87
N ALA A 31 -2.45 2.63 -8.43
CA ALA A 31 -1.79 1.40 -8.87
C ALA A 31 -0.74 1.65 -9.98
N GLN A 32 -1.00 2.57 -10.91
CA GLN A 32 -0.03 2.95 -11.95
C GLN A 32 1.24 3.56 -11.35
N ILE A 33 1.10 4.49 -10.40
CA ILE A 33 2.24 5.10 -9.71
C ILE A 33 3.07 4.03 -8.99
N LEU A 34 2.42 3.08 -8.31
CA LEU A 34 3.10 1.97 -7.64
C LEU A 34 3.85 1.08 -8.64
N LEU A 35 3.24 0.73 -9.77
CA LEU A 35 3.90 -0.09 -10.79
C LEU A 35 5.06 0.63 -11.50
N GLU A 36 4.95 1.94 -11.71
CA GLU A 36 5.96 2.76 -12.39
C GLU A 36 7.18 3.01 -11.50
N HIS A 37 6.96 3.26 -10.20
CA HIS A 37 8.02 3.64 -9.27
C HIS A 37 8.54 2.50 -8.41
N THR A 38 7.92 1.32 -8.49
CA THR A 38 8.31 0.14 -7.71
C THR A 38 8.41 -1.10 -8.60
N PRO A 39 9.32 -1.11 -9.60
CA PRO A 39 9.52 -2.27 -10.45
C PRO A 39 10.04 -3.44 -9.62
N GLY A 40 9.24 -4.51 -9.51
CA GLY A 40 9.57 -5.69 -8.71
C GLY A 40 9.13 -5.60 -7.26
N LEU A 41 7.87 -5.17 -7.00
CA LEU A 41 7.23 -5.38 -5.69
C LEU A 41 7.42 -6.85 -5.27
N ASP A 42 8.31 -7.07 -4.32
CA ASP A 42 8.42 -8.33 -3.61
C ASP A 42 7.36 -8.36 -2.49
N GLU A 43 7.29 -9.50 -1.79
CA GLU A 43 6.34 -9.68 -0.70
C GLU A 43 6.55 -8.66 0.42
N THR A 44 7.80 -8.22 0.64
CA THR A 44 8.19 -7.21 1.63
C THR A 44 7.60 -5.84 1.27
N ALA A 45 7.80 -5.37 0.03
CA ALA A 45 7.24 -4.11 -0.43
C ALA A 45 5.70 -4.10 -0.38
N THR A 46 5.09 -5.26 -0.70
CA THR A 46 3.63 -5.43 -0.61
C THR A 46 3.14 -5.35 0.84
N ALA A 47 3.88 -5.91 1.79
CA ALA A 47 3.57 -5.85 3.22
C ALA A 47 3.71 -4.41 3.75
N GLY A 48 4.81 -3.71 3.43
CA GLY A 48 5.03 -2.32 3.84
C GLY A 48 3.96 -1.36 3.34
N ILE A 49 3.52 -1.49 2.08
CA ILE A 49 2.39 -0.71 1.54
C ILE A 49 1.08 -1.03 2.27
N GLY A 50 0.86 -2.30 2.61
CA GLY A 50 -0.31 -2.73 3.38
C GLY A 50 -0.34 -2.15 4.80
N GLU A 51 0.80 -2.17 5.49
CA GLU A 51 0.94 -1.56 6.84
C GLU A 51 0.74 -0.05 6.79
N LEU A 52 1.33 0.61 5.80
CA LEU A 52 1.17 2.05 5.58
C LEU A 52 -0.30 2.43 5.34
N ALA A 53 -1.00 1.71 4.45
CA ALA A 53 -2.40 1.94 4.16
C ALA A 53 -3.28 1.74 5.41
N LYS A 54 -2.96 0.73 6.24
CA LYS A 54 -3.66 0.48 7.49
C LYS A 54 -3.43 1.58 8.52
N LEU A 55 -2.18 2.06 8.68
CA LEU A 55 -1.84 3.16 9.58
C LEU A 55 -2.57 4.47 9.22
N ILE A 56 -2.64 4.80 7.93
CA ILE A 56 -3.37 6.00 7.46
C ILE A 56 -4.87 5.87 7.77
N ALA A 57 -5.46 4.69 7.56
CA ALA A 57 -6.87 4.44 7.82
C ALA A 57 -7.21 4.47 9.32
N ASP A 58 -6.35 3.88 10.16
CA ASP A 58 -6.53 3.81 11.60
C ASP A 58 -6.23 5.14 12.30
N LYS A 59 -5.39 5.99 11.70
CA LYS A 59 -4.92 7.25 12.28
C LYS A 59 -4.97 8.41 11.27
N PRO A 60 -6.16 8.80 10.75
CA PRO A 60 -6.28 9.88 9.77
C PRO A 60 -5.87 11.27 10.28
N TRP A 61 -5.68 11.42 11.61
CA TRP A 61 -5.19 12.63 12.25
C TRP A 61 -3.67 12.71 12.37
N MET A 62 -2.95 11.62 12.05
CA MET A 62 -1.50 11.53 12.18
C MET A 62 -0.83 12.12 10.95
N ASP A 63 0.25 12.87 11.16
CA ASP A 63 0.99 13.48 10.07
C ASP A 63 1.72 12.42 9.24
N TRP A 64 1.93 12.71 7.95
CA TRP A 64 2.60 11.81 7.02
C TRP A 64 4.01 11.44 7.47
N ASP A 65 4.76 12.38 8.05
CA ASP A 65 6.12 12.13 8.52
C ASP A 65 6.15 11.14 9.69
N GLU A 66 5.18 11.23 10.62
CA GLU A 66 5.04 10.31 11.75
C GLU A 66 4.59 8.90 11.32
N ILE A 67 3.72 8.83 10.31
CA ILE A 67 3.28 7.56 9.72
C ILE A 67 4.46 6.86 9.04
N LYS A 68 5.26 7.63 8.27
CA LYS A 68 6.42 7.12 7.55
C LYS A 68 7.49 6.57 8.51
N GLU A 69 7.78 7.27 9.61
CA GLU A 69 8.70 6.77 10.64
C GLU A 69 8.24 5.45 11.24
N GLN A 70 6.94 5.29 11.53
CA GLN A 70 6.41 4.04 12.11
C GLN A 70 6.52 2.86 11.16
N VAL A 71 6.24 3.06 9.86
CA VAL A 71 6.35 1.99 8.86
C VAL A 71 7.82 1.60 8.63
N LEU A 72 8.71 2.57 8.47
CA LEU A 72 10.14 2.29 8.27
C LEU A 72 10.81 1.69 9.51
N ALA A 73 10.31 1.99 10.71
CA ALA A 73 10.78 1.38 11.94
C ALA A 73 10.30 -0.08 12.12
N SER A 74 9.24 -0.52 11.43
CA SER A 74 8.72 -1.89 11.51
C SER A 74 9.64 -2.90 10.78
N GLU A 75 10.32 -2.47 9.71
CA GLU A 75 11.24 -3.30 8.91
C GLU A 75 12.63 -3.53 9.56
N ALA A 76 12.92 -2.91 10.71
CA ALA A 76 14.27 -2.86 11.29
C ALA A 76 14.57 -3.85 12.43
N LYS A 77 13.90 -5.01 12.49
CA LYS A 77 14.35 -6.11 13.38
C LYS A 77 14.68 -7.35 12.55
N PRO A 78 15.94 -7.55 12.14
CA PRO A 78 16.40 -8.92 11.88
C PRO A 78 16.13 -9.75 13.13
N GLU A 79 15.45 -10.89 12.95
CA GLU A 79 15.32 -11.87 14.01
C GLU A 79 16.74 -12.20 14.53
N PRO A 80 16.98 -12.14 15.85
CA PRO A 80 18.26 -12.57 16.39
C PRO A 80 18.48 -14.02 15.94
N GLY A 81 19.58 -14.25 15.23
CA GLY A 81 19.94 -15.54 14.67
C GLY A 81 19.81 -16.65 15.71
N ILE A 82 19.16 -17.73 15.30
CA ILE A 82 19.18 -18.99 16.05
C ILE A 82 20.60 -19.54 15.90
N GLU A 83 21.43 -19.33 16.93
CA GLU A 83 22.67 -20.10 17.15
C GLU A 83 22.36 -21.55 17.50
#